data_AF-A0A8S4QBZ7-F1
#
_entry.id   AF-A0A8S4QBZ7-F1
#
_cell.length_a   1.000
_cell.length_b   1.000
_cell.length_c   1.000
_cell.angle_alpha   90.00
_cell.angle_beta   90.00
_cell.angle_gamma   90.00
#
_symmetry.space_group_name_H-M   'P 1'
#
loop_
_entity.id
_entity.type
_entity.pdbx_description
1 polymer ?
#
loop_
_entity_poly.entity_id
_entity_poly.type
_entity_poly.pdbx_seq_one_letter_code
_entity_poly.pdbx_strand_id
1 'polypeptide(L)'
;GTTIGNIASLALSGLLCNVNIDNGWPMIYYFFGGMTALWFLLWTFLVYDNPKTHPRITEEERLFIEQYHAMSSAGFMAGKSKFPFKSIAKSRPVWAIIIAQSCNSWTSYTLGTSMPLYMEEVLRFDVHI
;
A
#
# COMPACT_ATOMS: atom_id res chain seq x y z
N GLY A 1 -4.29 -2.22 -8.92
CA GLY A 1 -4.33 -0.87 -8.34
C GLY A 1 -2.95 -0.25 -8.27
N THR A 2 -2.11 -0.75 -7.38
CA THR A 2 -0.79 -0.16 -7.02
C THR A 2 0.14 0.07 -8.22
N THR A 3 0.28 -0.92 -9.12
CA THR A 3 1.17 -0.81 -10.30
C THR A 3 0.70 0.25 -11.30
N ILE A 4 -0.62 0.39 -11.47
CA ILE A 4 -1.21 1.40 -12.37
C ILE A 4 -0.95 2.80 -11.81
N GLY A 5 -1.12 2.98 -10.50
CA GLY A 5 -0.79 4.23 -9.82
C GLY A 5 0.69 4.61 -9.97
N ASN A 6 1.59 3.63 -9.88
CA ASN A 6 3.03 3.87 -10.05
C ASN A 6 3.40 4.30 -11.48
N ILE A 7 2.81 3.67 -12.50
CA ILE A 7 3.06 4.05 -13.90
C ILE A 7 2.48 5.44 -14.19
N ALA A 8 1.27 5.70 -13.71
CA ALA A 8 0.63 7.00 -13.86
C ALA A 8 1.42 8.11 -13.14
N SER A 9 1.91 7.85 -11.92
CA SER A 9 2.68 8.83 -11.17
C SER A 9 4.03 9.14 -11.81
N LEU A 10 4.72 8.13 -12.36
CA LEU A 10 5.97 8.33 -13.09
C LEU A 10 5.75 9.16 -14.36
N ALA A 11 4.70 8.88 -15.13
CA ALA A 11 4.36 9.66 -16.33
C ALA A 11 3.97 11.11 -15.99
N LEU A 12 3.15 11.31 -14.95
CA LEU A 12 2.79 12.64 -14.45
C LEU A 12 4.01 13.41 -13.93
N SER A 13 4.91 12.76 -13.20
CA SER A 13 6.17 13.36 -12.75
C SER A 13 7.01 13.87 -13.92
N GLY A 14 7.15 13.07 -14.99
CA GLY A 14 7.90 13.46 -16.18
C GLY A 14 7.29 14.64 -16.93
N LEU A 15 5.96 14.70 -17.01
CA LEU A 15 5.25 15.83 -17.62
C LEU A 15 5.34 17.09 -16.76
N LEU A 16 5.28 16.96 -15.43
CA LEU A 16 5.36 18.07 -14.47
C LEU A 16 6.79 18.64 -14.33
N CYS A 17 7.84 17.86 -14.62
CA CYS A 17 9.20 18.38 -14.68
C CYS A 17 9.47 19.27 -15.91
N ASN A 18 8.67 19.14 -16.97
CA ASN A 18 8.82 19.93 -18.21
C ASN A 18 8.07 21.26 -18.20
N VAL A 19 7.29 21.58 -17.15
CA VAL A 19 6.55 22.85 -17.08
C VAL A 19 7.43 23.94 -16.44
N ASN A 20 7.77 24.96 -17.23
CA ASN A 20 8.70 26.06 -16.90
C ASN A 20 8.20 27.10 -15.87
N ILE A 21 7.31 26.75 -14.94
CA ILE A 21 6.84 27.67 -13.89
C ILE A 21 7.63 27.35 -12.61
N ASP A 22 8.45 28.30 -12.14
CA ASP A 22 9.26 28.22 -10.90
C ASP A 22 10.10 26.93 -10.73
N ASN A 23 10.95 26.64 -11.72
CA ASN A 23 11.90 25.53 -11.67
C ASN A 23 11.26 24.13 -11.58
N GLY A 24 9.94 23.99 -11.83
CA GLY A 24 9.17 22.74 -12.04
C GLY A 24 9.04 21.80 -10.84
N TRP A 25 10.06 21.76 -9.99
CA TRP A 25 10.22 20.87 -8.86
C TRP A 25 9.18 21.04 -7.75
N PRO A 26 8.75 22.26 -7.34
CA PRO A 26 7.76 22.40 -6.28
C PRO A 26 6.33 21.99 -6.73
N MET A 27 6.02 22.01 -8.03
CA MET A 27 4.68 21.74 -8.56
C MET A 27 4.22 20.30 -8.32
N ILE A 28 5.16 19.35 -8.30
CA ILE A 28 4.85 17.94 -8.04
C ILE A 28 4.30 17.75 -6.62
N TYR A 29 4.86 18.47 -5.65
CA TYR A 29 4.45 18.41 -4.25
C TYR A 29 3.05 19.00 -4.07
N TYR A 30 2.74 20.10 -4.77
CA TYR A 30 1.41 20.70 -4.72
C TYR A 30 0.35 19.82 -5.38
N PHE A 31 0.65 19.21 -6.53
CA PHE A 31 -0.31 18.37 -7.25
C PHE A 31 -0.61 17.06 -6.50
N PHE A 32 0.42 16.29 -6.15
CA PHE A 32 0.23 15.02 -5.43
C PHE A 32 -0.24 15.27 -3.99
N GLY A 33 0.25 16.32 -3.32
CA GLY A 33 -0.21 16.71 -1.99
C GLY A 33 -1.67 17.12 -1.99
N GLY A 34 -2.09 17.97 -2.94
CA GLY A 34 -3.48 18.39 -3.08
C GLY A 34 -4.42 17.25 -3.44
N MET A 35 -4.02 16.37 -4.38
CA MET A 35 -4.80 15.19 -4.76
C MET A 35 -4.99 14.24 -3.57
N THR A 36 -3.93 14.02 -2.78
CA THR A 36 -3.99 13.15 -1.59
C THR A 36 -4.85 13.78 -0.50
N ALA A 37 -4.73 15.09 -0.27
CA ALA A 37 -5.55 15.80 0.70
C ALA A 37 -7.04 15.77 0.33
N LEU A 38 -7.37 16.00 -0.95
CA LEU A 38 -8.74 15.90 -1.44
C LEU A 38 -9.28 14.47 -1.28
N TRP A 39 -8.48 13.47 -1.66
CA TRP A 39 -8.85 12.07 -1.50
C TRP A 39 -9.06 11.69 -0.03
N PHE A 40 -8.20 12.16 0.86
CA PHE A 40 -8.34 11.95 2.30
C PHE A 40 -9.63 12.58 2.84
N LEU A 41 -9.97 13.80 2.44
CA LEU A 41 -11.23 14.44 2.82
C LEU A 41 -12.43 13.65 2.32
N LEU A 42 -12.42 13.19 1.06
CA LEU A 42 -13.49 12.34 0.53
C LEU A 42 -13.59 11.03 1.31
N TRP A 43 -12.46 10.42 1.66
CA TRP A 43 -12.41 9.18 2.43
C TRP A 43 -12.94 9.36 3.85
N THR A 44 -12.64 10.46 4.53
CA THR A 44 -13.16 10.74 5.89
C THR A 44 -14.65 11.02 5.90
N PHE A 45 -15.22 11.53 4.80
CA PHE A 45 -16.67 11.67 4.63
C PHE A 45 -17.36 10.37 4.17
N LEU A 46 -16.66 9.47 3.49
CA LEU A 46 -17.24 8.26 2.90
C LEU A 46 -17.08 7.02 3.80
N VAL A 47 -16.00 6.94 4.57
CA VAL A 47 -15.63 5.76 5.36
C VAL A 47 -15.69 6.09 6.84
N TYR A 48 -16.64 5.47 7.52
CA TYR A 48 -16.80 5.55 8.96
C TYR A 48 -16.51 4.17 9.58
N ASP A 49 -15.52 4.11 10.49
CA ASP A 49 -15.19 2.88 11.24
C ASP A 49 -16.28 2.46 12.24
N ASN A 50 -17.24 3.34 12.53
CA ASN A 50 -18.31 3.06 13.48
C ASN A 50 -19.60 2.67 12.75
N PRO A 51 -20.05 1.40 12.85
CA PRO A 51 -21.38 0.99 12.38
C PRO A 51 -22.53 1.65 13.15
N LYS A 52 -22.23 2.43 14.21
CA LYS A 52 -23.20 3.13 15.06
C LYS A 52 -23.60 4.52 14.57
N THR A 53 -22.86 5.11 13.62
CA THR A 53 -23.11 6.49 13.12
C THR A 53 -23.48 6.54 11.65
N HIS A 54 -23.73 5.39 11.02
CA HIS A 54 -24.07 5.31 9.60
C HIS A 54 -25.59 5.34 9.42
N PRO A 55 -26.22 6.44 8.95
CA PRO A 55 -27.68 6.53 8.75
C PRO A 55 -28.19 5.68 7.57
N ARG A 56 -27.32 4.87 6.94
CA ARG A 56 -27.60 4.10 5.74
C ARG A 56 -27.30 2.60 5.86
N ILE A 57 -26.92 2.12 7.05
CA ILE A 57 -26.69 0.69 7.26
C ILE A 57 -28.04 0.02 7.57
N THR A 58 -28.34 -1.03 6.83
CA THR A 58 -29.58 -1.80 7.02
C THR A 58 -29.42 -2.67 8.26
N GLU A 59 -30.48 -2.86 9.04
CA GLU A 59 -30.42 -3.62 10.31
C GLU A 59 -29.89 -5.06 10.12
N GLU A 60 -30.10 -5.62 8.94
CA GLU A 60 -29.59 -6.91 8.50
C GLU A 60 -28.05 -6.96 8.39
N GLU A 61 -27.41 -5.94 7.81
CA GLU A 61 -25.94 -5.87 7.69
C GLU A 61 -25.27 -5.69 9.05
N ARG A 62 -25.92 -4.93 9.96
CA ARG A 62 -25.44 -4.75 11.33
C ARG A 62 -25.47 -6.06 12.11
N LEU A 63 -26.56 -6.82 12.03
CA LEU A 63 -26.67 -8.13 12.67
C LEU A 63 -25.67 -9.13 12.10
N PHE A 64 -25.43 -9.10 10.78
CA PHE A 64 -24.42 -9.95 10.15
C PHE A 64 -23.01 -9.64 10.67
N ILE A 65 -22.62 -8.37 10.74
CA ILE A 65 -21.32 -7.94 11.27
C ILE A 65 -21.20 -8.30 12.74
N GLU A 66 -22.22 -8.02 13.57
CA GLU A 66 -22.22 -8.36 15.00
C GLU A 66 -22.12 -9.87 15.24
N GLN A 67 -22.82 -10.71 14.45
CA GLN A 67 -22.71 -12.16 14.53
C GLN A 67 -21.34 -12.68 14.09
N TYR A 68 -20.76 -12.13 13.01
CA TYR A 68 -19.41 -12.49 12.57
C TYR A 68 -18.34 -12.06 13.59
N HIS A 69 -18.48 -10.87 14.17
CA HIS A 69 -17.60 -10.39 15.23
C HIS A 69 -17.75 -11.25 16.49
N ALA A 70 -18.96 -11.64 16.87
CA ALA A 70 -19.23 -12.53 18.00
C ALA A 70 -18.64 -13.92 17.77
N MET A 71 -18.74 -14.48 16.56
CA MET A 71 -18.15 -15.78 16.20
C MET A 71 -16.61 -15.73 16.19
N SER A 72 -16.03 -14.68 15.62
CA SER A 72 -14.58 -14.43 15.61
C SER A 72 -14.03 -14.22 17.03
N SER A 73 -14.77 -13.49 17.86
CA SER A 73 -14.38 -13.19 19.23
C SER A 73 -14.72 -14.30 20.22
N ALA A 74 -15.68 -15.20 19.95
CA ALA A 74 -15.94 -16.38 20.79
C ALA A 74 -14.71 -17.32 20.84
N GLY A 75 -13.94 -17.40 19.75
CA GLY A 75 -12.64 -18.10 19.73
C GLY A 75 -11.50 -17.34 20.40
N PHE A 76 -11.62 -16.01 20.55
CA PHE A 76 -10.55 -15.12 21.03
C PHE A 76 -10.73 -14.65 22.48
N MET A 77 -11.98 -14.55 22.96
CA MET A 77 -12.35 -14.10 24.31
C MET A 77 -12.43 -15.24 25.33
N ALA A 78 -12.28 -16.50 24.92
CA ALA A 78 -12.30 -17.66 25.83
C ALA A 78 -11.06 -17.74 26.77
N GLY A 79 -10.17 -16.76 26.74
CA GLY A 79 -9.18 -16.60 27.79
C GLY A 79 -8.30 -15.39 27.51
N LYS A 80 -7.77 -14.79 28.57
CA LYS A 80 -6.59 -13.92 28.52
C LYS A 80 -5.37 -14.75 28.06
N SER A 81 -5.42 -15.31 26.87
CA SER A 81 -4.34 -16.04 26.27
C SER A 81 -3.52 -15.02 25.50
N LYS A 82 -2.30 -14.78 25.97
CA LYS A 82 -1.31 -13.97 25.26
C LYS A 82 -1.31 -14.45 23.81
N PHE A 83 -1.64 -13.56 22.87
CA PHE A 83 -1.60 -13.84 21.44
C PHE A 83 -0.31 -14.63 21.14
N PRO A 84 -0.38 -15.87 20.62
CA PRO A 84 0.72 -16.82 20.70
C PRO A 84 1.77 -16.54 19.62
N PHE A 85 2.43 -15.38 19.71
CA PHE A 85 3.54 -14.95 18.84
C PHE A 85 4.60 -16.03 18.72
N LYS A 86 4.92 -16.73 19.83
CA LYS A 86 5.90 -17.81 19.85
C LYS A 86 5.47 -19.05 19.06
N SER A 87 4.18 -19.35 18.98
CA SER A 87 3.67 -20.50 18.22
C SER A 87 3.66 -20.22 16.73
N ILE A 88 3.22 -19.01 16.34
CA ILE A 88 3.23 -18.54 14.95
C ILE A 88 4.68 -18.45 14.44
N ALA A 89 5.59 -17.86 15.23
CA ALA A 89 7.00 -17.75 14.89
C ALA A 89 7.73 -19.10 14.84
N LYS A 90 7.18 -20.18 15.42
CA LYS A 90 7.76 -21.53 15.32
C LYS A 90 7.18 -22.35 14.17
N SER A 91 6.16 -21.83 13.47
CA SER A 91 5.53 -22.56 12.38
C SER A 91 6.37 -22.49 11.09
N ARG A 92 6.65 -23.65 10.51
CA ARG A 92 7.37 -23.81 9.23
C ARG A 92 6.71 -23.06 8.05
N PRO A 93 5.38 -23.06 7.87
CA PRO A 93 4.77 -22.33 6.76
C PRO A 93 4.94 -20.81 6.86
N VAL A 94 4.98 -20.23 8.06
CA VAL A 94 5.22 -18.78 8.22
C VAL A 94 6.62 -18.40 7.77
N TRP A 95 7.64 -19.18 8.14
CA TRP A 95 9.01 -18.94 7.64
C TRP A 95 9.12 -19.11 6.13
N ALA A 96 8.42 -20.10 5.54
CA ALA A 96 8.40 -20.27 4.09
C ALA A 96 7.82 -19.03 3.38
N ILE A 97 6.72 -18.47 3.91
CA ILE A 97 6.11 -17.25 3.37
C ILE A 97 7.04 -16.05 3.54
N ILE A 98 7.67 -15.88 4.71
CA ILE A 98 8.63 -14.79 4.96
C ILE A 98 9.79 -14.87 3.98
N ILE A 99 10.38 -16.05 3.81
CA ILE A 99 11.51 -16.24 2.89
C ILE A 99 11.07 -16.00 1.44
N ALA A 100 9.91 -16.51 1.03
CA ALA A 100 9.37 -16.29 -0.30
C ALA A 100 9.14 -14.79 -0.59
N GLN A 101 8.58 -14.05 0.38
CA GLN A 101 8.34 -12.62 0.24
C GLN A 101 9.65 -11.81 0.24
N SER A 102 10.61 -12.19 1.07
CA SER A 102 11.95 -11.59 1.09
C SER A 102 12.70 -11.83 -0.21
N CYS A 103 12.62 -13.06 -0.75
CA CYS A 103 13.18 -13.39 -2.05
C CYS A 103 12.54 -12.56 -3.17
N ASN A 104 11.20 -12.46 -3.19
CA ASN A 104 10.49 -11.63 -4.16
C ASN A 104 10.89 -10.15 -4.08
N SER A 105 11.04 -9.62 -2.86
CA SER A 105 11.48 -8.23 -2.64
C SER A 105 12.92 -8.01 -3.10
N TRP A 106 13.81 -8.96 -2.80
CA TRP A 106 15.20 -8.94 -3.29
C TRP A 106 15.22 -9.00 -4.82
N THR A 107 14.60 -10.01 -5.44
CA THR A 107 14.58 -10.16 -6.91
C THR A 107 14.07 -8.90 -7.59
N SER A 108 13.01 -8.28 -7.06
CA SER A 108 12.49 -7.02 -7.60
C SER A 108 13.51 -5.88 -7.49
N TYR A 109 14.21 -5.75 -6.36
CA TYR A 109 15.27 -4.77 -6.17
C TYR A 109 16.47 -5.01 -7.09
N THR A 110 16.95 -6.25 -7.18
CA THR A 110 18.05 -6.64 -8.07
C THR A 110 17.70 -6.37 -9.53
N LEU A 111 16.50 -6.75 -9.98
CA LEU A 111 16.09 -6.46 -11.35
C LEU A 111 16.01 -4.94 -11.61
N GLY A 112 15.56 -4.17 -10.63
CA GLY A 112 15.51 -2.71 -10.70
C GLY A 112 16.89 -2.05 -10.78
N THR A 113 17.91 -2.59 -10.12
CA THR A 113 19.28 -2.05 -10.15
C THR A 113 20.12 -2.60 -11.30
N SER A 114 19.96 -3.88 -11.66
CA SER A 114 20.67 -4.50 -12.79
C SER A 114 20.24 -3.95 -14.14
N MET A 115 18.98 -3.50 -14.28
CA MET A 115 18.50 -2.84 -15.50
C MET A 115 19.33 -1.60 -15.90
N PRO A 116 19.49 -0.57 -15.03
CA PRO A 116 20.31 0.60 -15.34
C PRO A 116 21.80 0.27 -15.45
N LEU A 117 22.34 -0.60 -14.57
CA LEU A 117 23.75 -1.03 -14.61
C LEU A 117 24.12 -1.75 -15.93
N TYR A 118 23.23 -2.61 -16.45
CA TYR A 118 23.46 -3.30 -17.72
C TYR A 118 23.44 -2.35 -18.93
N MET A 119 22.55 -1.35 -18.92
CA MET A 119 22.46 -0.32 -19.97
C MET A 119 23.72 0.56 -20.02
N GLU A 120 24.30 0.87 -18.86
CA GLU A 120 25.52 1.68 -18.74
C GLU A 120 26.78 0.89 -19.14
N GLU A 121 27.00 -0.30 -18.56
CA GLU A 121 28.27 -1.02 -18.71
C GLU A 121 28.42 -1.79 -20.03
N VAL A 122 27.34 -2.41 -20.53
CA VAL A 122 27.39 -3.30 -21.70
C VAL A 122 27.01 -2.58 -22.98
N LEU A 123 26.04 -1.66 -22.91
CA LEU A 123 25.51 -0.97 -24.08
C LEU A 123 26.23 0.36 -24.38
N ARG A 124 27.04 0.89 -23.43
CA ARG A 124 27.69 2.22 -23.50
C ARG A 124 26.72 3.33 -23.92
N PHE A 125 25.47 3.25 -23.45
CA PHE A 125 24.52 4.33 -23.67
C PHE A 125 24.79 5.41 -22.63
N ASP A 126 25.33 6.55 -23.08
CA ASP A 126 25.58 7.74 -22.25
C ASP A 126 24.22 8.29 -21.78
N VAL A 127 23.77 7.89 -20.59
CA VAL A 127 22.65 8.56 -19.91
C VAL A 127 23.24 9.77 -19.18
N HIS A 128 23.61 10.77 -19.97
CA HIS A 128 23.84 12.12 -19.46
C HIS A 128 22.50 12.65 -18.92
N ILE A 129 22.39 12.66 -17.60
CA ILE A 129 21.44 13.48 -16.83
C ILE A 129 21.90 14.94 -16.92
#